data_AF-A0A0R2JFU7-F1
#
_entry.id   AF-A0A0R2JFU7-F1
#
_cell.length_a   1.000
_cell.length_b   1.000
_cell.length_c   1.000
_cell.angle_alpha   90.00
_cell.angle_beta   90.00
_cell.angle_gamma   90.00
#
_symmetry.space_group_name_H-M   'P 1'
#
loop_
_entity.id
_entity.type
_entity.pdbx_description
1 polymer ?
#
loop_
_entity_poly.entity_id
_entity_poly.type
_entity_poly.pdbx_seq_one_letter_code
_entity_poly.pdbx_strand_id
1 'polypeptide(L)' 'MSHFSLVGPLVFMFLLWGIALAIYQTFGLKTFRQQQFFINWWRIVGVTTVIIYVVMIGLTQIL' A
#
# COMPACT_ATOMS: atom_id res chain seq x y z
N MET A 1 16.53 -23.70 -6.86
CA MET A 1 15.12 -23.32 -6.62
C MET A 1 15.10 -22.26 -5.53
N SER A 2 15.31 -21.01 -5.93
CA SER A 2 15.32 -19.87 -5.02
C SER A 2 13.88 -19.47 -4.71
N HIS A 3 13.35 -19.95 -3.57
CA HIS A 3 12.15 -19.40 -2.97
C HIS A 3 12.47 -17.95 -2.55
N PHE A 4 12.37 -17.01 -3.49
CA PHE A 4 12.38 -15.59 -3.18
C PHE A 4 11.26 -15.38 -2.17
N SER A 5 11.63 -15.08 -0.92
CA SER A 5 10.68 -14.83 0.14
C SER A 5 9.92 -13.56 -0.21
N LEU A 6 8.75 -13.72 -0.85
CA LEU A 6 7.83 -12.63 -1.22
C LEU A 6 7.43 -11.75 -0.04
N VAL A 7 7.63 -12.27 1.18
CA VAL A 7 7.48 -11.56 2.45
C VAL A 7 8.34 -10.30 2.49
N GLY A 8 9.60 -10.34 2.04
CA GLY A 8 10.50 -9.18 2.05
C GLY A 8 9.96 -8.01 1.23
N PRO A 9 9.68 -8.20 -0.08
CA PRO A 9 9.08 -7.18 -0.92
C PRO A 9 7.71 -6.69 -0.41
N LEU A 10 6.87 -7.59 0.11
CA LEU A 10 5.55 -7.24 0.66
C LEU A 10 5.66 -6.33 1.89
N VAL A 11 6.54 -6.66 2.83
CA VAL A 11 6.78 -5.83 4.03
C VAL A 11 7.36 -4.47 3.64
N PHE A 12 8.26 -4.44 2.65
CA PHE A 12 8.82 -3.18 2.16
C PHE A 12 7.76 -2.28 1.51
N MET A 13 6.88 -2.83 0.67
CA MET A 13 5.74 -2.09 0.12
C MET A 13 4.81 -1.57 1.22
N PHE A 14 4.52 -2.38 2.23
CA PHE A 14 3.67 -1.99 3.35
C PHE A 14 4.26 -0.79 4.13
N LEU A 15 5.57 -0.82 4.39
CA LEU A 15 6.31 0.27 5.03
C LEU A 15 6.33 1.53 4.17
N LEU A 16 6.56 1.41 2.85
CA LEU A 16 6.55 2.55 1.93
C LEU A 16 5.22 3.29 1.94
N TRP A 17 4.09 2.56 1.94
CA TRP A 17 2.76 3.17 2.04
C TRP A 17 2.56 3.89 3.38
N GLY A 18 3.08 3.34 4.48
CA GLY A 18 3.02 3.98 5.79
C GLY A 18 3.82 5.29 5.84
N ILE A 19 5.03 5.30 5.27
CA ILE A 19 5.89 6.49 5.19
C ILE A 19 5.24 7.57 4.31
N ALA A 20 4.73 7.21 3.13
CA ALA A 20 4.08 8.14 2.22
C ALA A 20 2.87 8.85 2.89
N LEU A 21 2.06 8.09 3.63
CA LEU A 21 0.94 8.65 4.39
C LEU A 21 1.38 9.51 5.57
N ALA A 22 2.45 9.13 6.26
CA ALA A 22 2.98 9.91 7.37
C ALA A 22 3.46 11.27 6.85
N ILE A 23 4.20 11.28 5.74
CA ILE A 23 4.62 12.51 5.06
C ILE A 23 3.38 13.33 4.64
N TYR A 24 2.39 12.70 4.01
CA TYR A 24 1.17 13.38 3.57
C TYR A 24 0.40 14.03 4.72
N GLN A 25 0.24 13.35 5.85
CA GLN A 25 -0.46 13.92 7.00
C GLN A 25 0.35 15.01 7.70
N THR A 26 1.66 14.84 7.80
CA THR A 26 2.54 15.77 8.51
C THR A 26 2.70 17.08 7.73
N PHE A 27 2.89 17.00 6.41
CA PHE A 27 3.11 18.18 5.57
C PHE A 27 1.84 18.70 4.89
N GLY A 28 0.88 17.83 4.55
CA GLY A 28 -0.33 18.19 3.81
C GLY A 28 -1.50 18.65 4.69
N LEU A 29 -1.74 17.99 5.83
CA LEU A 29 -2.93 18.24 6.66
C LEU A 29 -2.64 18.98 7.98
N LYS A 30 -1.35 19.17 8.34
CA LYS A 30 -0.84 19.83 9.56
C LYS A 30 -1.41 19.30 10.89
N THR A 31 -2.23 18.25 10.85
CA THR A 31 -2.93 17.68 12.01
C THR A 31 -2.78 16.17 11.96
N PHE A 32 -1.83 15.64 12.75
CA PHE A 32 -1.60 14.20 12.80
C PHE A 32 -2.56 13.56 13.81
N ARG A 33 -3.62 12.91 13.31
CA ARG A 33 -4.51 12.09 14.14
C ARG A 33 -4.18 10.61 13.91
N GLN A 34 -3.53 10.00 14.90
CA GLN A 34 -3.04 8.61 14.81
C GLN A 34 -4.14 7.59 14.48
N GLN A 35 -5.35 7.72 15.04
CA GLN A 35 -6.47 6.84 14.67
C GLN A 35 -6.84 6.93 13.19
N GLN A 36 -6.91 8.15 12.65
CA GLN A 36 -7.23 8.38 11.24
C GLN A 36 -6.07 7.95 10.33
N PHE A 37 -4.82 8.09 10.78
CA PHE A 37 -3.65 7.55 10.10
C PHE A 37 -3.79 6.05 9.86
N PHE A 38 -4.04 5.26 10.92
CA PHE A 38 -4.17 3.80 10.79
C PHE A 38 -5.34 3.40 9.88
N ILE A 39 -6.49 4.08 10.01
CA ILE A 39 -7.66 3.81 9.15
C ILE A 39 -7.35 4.11 7.68
N ASN A 40 -6.75 5.27 7.40
CA ASN A 40 -6.41 5.66 6.03
C ASN A 40 -5.30 4.78 5.45
N TRP A 41 -4.34 4.36 6.27
CA TRP A 41 -3.28 3.45 5.87
C TRP A 41 -3.81 2.09 5.43
N TRP A 42 -4.64 1.47 6.25
CA TRP A 42 -5.29 0.21 5.87
C TRP A 42 -6.18 0.36 4.63
N ARG A 43 -6.90 1.48 4.49
CA ARG A 43 -7.70 1.76 3.29
C ARG A 43 -6.86 1.85 2.04
N ILE A 44 -5.75 2.59 2.07
CA ILE A 44 -4.89 2.77 0.89
C ILE A 44 -4.21 1.45 0.51
N VAL A 45 -3.66 0.71 1.48
CA VAL A 45 -3.08 -0.61 1.22
C VAL A 45 -4.11 -1.55 0.59
N GLY A 46 -5.33 -1.59 1.14
CA GLY A 46 -6.42 -2.41 0.60
C GLY A 46 -6.82 -2.01 -0.82
N VAL A 47 -7.07 -0.72 -1.06
CA VAL A 47 -7.46 -0.20 -2.39
C VAL A 47 -6.37 -0.45 -3.43
N THR A 48 -5.11 -0.15 -3.12
CA THR A 48 -4.00 -0.40 -4.05
C THR A 48 -3.87 -1.89 -4.38
N THR A 49 -4.00 -2.77 -3.38
CA THR A 49 -3.93 -4.22 -3.60
C THR A 49 -5.05 -4.70 -4.53
N VAL A 50 -6.28 -4.24 -4.32
CA VAL A 50 -7.42 -4.58 -5.18
C VAL A 50 -7.21 -4.05 -6.60
N ILE A 51 -6.74 -2.81 -6.76
CA ILE A 51 -6.45 -2.22 -8.07
C ILE A 51 -5.40 -3.06 -8.82
N ILE A 52 -4.28 -3.39 -8.16
CA ILE A 52 -3.24 -4.22 -8.76
C ILE A 52 -3.80 -5.57 -9.17
N TYR A 53 -4.61 -6.21 -8.31
CA TYR A 53 -5.23 -7.49 -8.62
C TYR A 53 -6.16 -7.42 -9.84
N VAL A 54 -7.01 -6.39 -9.91
CA VAL A 54 -7.92 -6.16 -11.05
C VAL A 54 -7.13 -5.90 -12.34
N VAL A 55 -6.09 -5.08 -12.28
CA VAL A 55 -5.20 -4.80 -13.42
C VAL A 55 -4.50 -6.07 -13.89
N MET A 56 -3.99 -6.88 -12.97
CA MET A 56 -3.34 -8.15 -13.30
C MET A 56 -4.30 -9.11 -13.98
N ILE A 57 -5.52 -9.29 -13.46
CA ILE A 57 -6.55 -10.11 -14.10
C ILE A 57 -6.87 -9.57 -15.50
N GLY A 58 -7.11 -8.27 -15.62
CA GLY A 58 -7.41 -7.63 -16.91
C GLY A 58 -6.31 -7.88 -17.94
N LEU A 59 -5.04 -7.70 -17.55
CA LEU A 59 -3.90 -8.00 -18.41
C LEU A 59 -3.81 -9.48 -18.79
N THR A 60 -4.11 -10.39 -17.85
CA THR A 60 -4.09 -11.84 -18.11
C THR A 60 -5.22 -12.29 -19.02
N GLN A 61 -6.32 -11.54 -19.11
CA GLN A 61 -7.43 -11.83 -20.04
C GLN A 61 -7.19 -11.26 -21.45
N ILE A 62 -6.26 -10.31 -21.60
CA ILE A 62 -5.97 -9.62 -22.86
C ILE A 62 -4.78 -10.26 -23.60
N LEU A 63 -3.81 -10.82 -22.86
CA LEU A 63 -2.64 -11.56 -23.38
C LEU A 63 -2.96 -13.04 -23.58
#